data_AF-A0A944P574-F1
#
_entry.id   AF-A0A944P574-F1
#
_cell.length_a   1.000
_cell.length_b   1.000
_cell.length_c   1.000
_cell.angle_alpha   90.00
_cell.angle_beta   90.00
_cell.angle_gamma   90.00
#
_symmetry.space_group_name_H-M   'P 1'
#
loop_
_entity.id
_entity.type
_entity.pdbx_description
1 polymer ?
#
loop_
_entity_poly.entity_id
_entity_poly.type
_entity_poly.pdbx_seq_one_letter_code
_entity_poly.pdbx_strand_id
1 'polypeptide(L)'
;MNGTPRPLDVHELIRVLPEAPVLQARCRALAAVDVLMGGRGGSYFDYDPAWGPGVEAALMNNGSGDEYTILFTPDGVFGRGFDHESWMSP
;
A
#
# COMPACT_ATOMS: atom_id res chain seq x y z
N MET A 1 16.65 4.26 25.67
CA MET A 1 17.02 3.57 24.41
C MET A 1 15.81 2.74 24.03
N ASN A 2 14.94 3.29 23.17
CA ASN A 2 13.74 2.57 22.74
C ASN A 2 14.19 1.42 21.84
N GLY A 3 13.94 0.18 22.26
CA GLY A 3 14.17 -0.99 21.42
C GLY A 3 13.41 -0.83 20.11
N THR A 4 14.06 -1.19 19.01
CA THR A 4 13.43 -1.23 17.69
C THR A 4 12.11 -1.99 17.82
N PRO A 5 10.96 -1.40 17.44
CA PRO A 5 9.68 -2.09 17.54
C PRO A 5 9.77 -3.40 16.76
N ARG A 6 9.31 -4.50 17.39
CA ARG A 6 9.29 -5.80 16.72
C ARG A 6 8.47 -5.64 15.42
N PRO A 7 8.97 -6.13 14.27
CA PRO A 7 8.19 -6.14 13.03
C PRO A 7 6.84 -6.83 13.28
N LEU A 8 5.75 -6.20 12.86
CA LEU A 8 4.45 -6.85 12.86
C LEU A 8 4.52 -8.02 11.90
N ASP A 9 4.06 -9.19 12.34
CA ASP A 9 3.85 -10.28 11.39
C ASP A 9 2.59 -10.02 10.55
N VAL A 10 2.38 -10.82 9.51
CA VAL A 10 1.23 -10.66 8.61
C VAL A 10 -0.12 -10.81 9.33
N HIS A 11 -0.19 -11.64 10.38
CA HIS A 11 -1.42 -11.83 11.14
C HIS A 11 -1.76 -10.62 12.00
N GLU A 12 -0.74 -9.95 12.54
CA GLU A 12 -0.90 -8.71 13.30
C GLU A 12 -1.25 -7.53 12.38
N LEU A 13 -0.59 -7.44 11.23
CA LEU A 13 -0.89 -6.42 10.22
C LEU A 13 -2.34 -6.50 9.75
N ILE A 14 -2.82 -7.70 9.41
CA ILE A 14 -4.21 -7.89 8.94
C ILE A 14 -5.23 -7.42 9.99
N ARG A 15 -4.95 -7.57 11.29
CA ARG A 15 -5.88 -7.18 12.36
C ARG A 15 -6.06 -5.67 12.51
N VAL A 16 -5.10 -4.87 12.07
CA VAL A 16 -5.16 -3.40 12.18
C VAL A 16 -5.65 -2.73 10.90
N LEU A 17 -5.74 -3.48 9.80
CA LEU A 17 -6.31 -2.99 8.55
C LEU A 17 -7.84 -2.88 8.67
N PRO A 18 -8.45 -1.84 8.07
CA PRO A 18 -9.90 -1.78 7.96
C PRO A 18 -10.41 -2.83 6.96
N GLU A 19 -11.72 -3.09 7.00
CA GLU A 19 -12.40 -3.93 6.01
C GLU A 19 -12.15 -3.44 4.57
N ALA A 20 -12.16 -4.39 3.63
CA ALA A 20 -11.76 -4.18 2.23
C ALA A 20 -12.40 -2.93 1.56
N PRO A 21 -13.72 -2.65 1.68
CA PRO A 21 -14.30 -1.47 1.06
C PRO A 21 -13.77 -0.16 1.64
N VAL A 22 -13.50 -0.13 2.95
CA VAL A 22 -12.95 1.05 3.64
C VAL A 22 -11.48 1.22 3.29
N LEU A 23 -10.72 0.13 3.20
CA LEU A 23 -9.34 0.14 2.73
C LEU A 23 -9.26 0.73 1.31
N GLN A 24 -10.09 0.24 0.38
CA GLN A 24 -10.13 0.72 -1.01
C GLN A 24 -10.45 2.21 -1.10
N ALA A 25 -11.47 2.67 -0.35
CA ALA A 25 -11.83 4.09 -0.31
C ALA A 25 -10.69 4.97 0.22
N ARG A 26 -9.95 4.51 1.24
CA ARG A 26 -8.78 5.23 1.78
C ARG A 26 -7.64 5.28 0.78
N CYS A 27 -7.34 4.18 0.08
CA CYS A 27 -6.31 4.15 -0.96
C CYS A 27 -6.63 5.14 -2.09
N ARG A 28 -7.87 5.19 -2.58
CA ARG A 28 -8.32 6.17 -3.57
C ARG A 28 -8.14 7.61 -3.08
N ALA A 29 -8.48 7.87 -1.81
CA ALA A 29 -8.31 9.19 -1.21
C ALA A 29 -6.83 9.60 -1.09
N LEU A 30 -5.95 8.67 -0.71
CA LEU A 30 -4.50 8.93 -0.64
C LEU A 30 -3.93 9.31 -2.01
N ALA A 31 -4.25 8.53 -3.05
CA ALA A 31 -3.83 8.84 -4.42
C ALA A 31 -4.35 10.20 -4.91
N ALA A 32 -5.63 10.51 -4.62
CA ALA A 32 -6.20 11.82 -4.98
C ALA A 32 -5.50 12.99 -4.27
N VAL A 33 -5.21 12.85 -2.97
CA VAL A 33 -4.48 13.87 -2.20
C VAL A 33 -3.05 14.04 -2.73
N ASP A 34 -2.38 12.94 -3.07
CA ASP A 34 -1.01 12.98 -3.59
C ASP A 34 -0.91 13.73 -4.92
N VAL A 35 -1.85 13.49 -5.84
CA VAL A 35 -1.99 14.26 -7.09
C VAL A 35 -2.20 15.75 -6.80
N LEU A 36 -3.06 16.11 -5.83
CA LEU A 36 -3.32 17.50 -5.47
C LEU A 36 -2.10 18.22 -4.87
N MET A 37 -1.21 17.50 -4.18
CA MET A 37 0.01 18.06 -3.60
C MET A 37 1.12 18.32 -4.64
N GLY A 38 0.92 17.93 -5.90
CA GLY A 38 1.74 18.39 -7.02
C GLY A 38 2.95 17.53 -7.36
N GLY A 39 2.97 16.26 -6.94
CA GLY A 39 3.73 15.15 -7.54
C GLY A 39 5.13 15.44 -8.09
N ARG A 40 5.94 16.26 -7.40
CA ARG A 40 7.29 16.58 -7.88
C ARG A 40 8.22 15.39 -7.62
N GLY A 41 8.32 14.48 -8.59
CA GLY A 41 9.26 13.35 -8.58
C GLY A 41 8.66 11.96 -8.79
N GLY A 42 7.34 11.86 -8.97
CA GLY A 42 6.58 10.60 -8.97
C GLY A 42 5.51 10.63 -7.87
N SER A 43 4.40 9.94 -8.08
CA SER A 43 3.35 9.83 -7.06
C SER A 43 3.81 8.88 -5.95
N TYR A 44 3.79 9.34 -4.70
CA TYR A 44 4.02 8.49 -3.53
C TYR A 44 2.90 7.47 -3.39
N PHE A 45 1.65 7.89 -3.62
CA PHE A 45 0.48 7.01 -3.67
C PHE A 45 -0.15 7.08 -5.05
N ASP A 46 -0.47 5.92 -5.62
CA ASP A 46 -1.17 5.83 -6.90
C ASP A 46 -2.32 4.83 -6.82
N TYR A 47 -3.29 5.00 -7.71
CA TYR A 47 -4.47 4.15 -7.80
C TYR A 47 -4.87 3.92 -9.24
N ASP A 48 -4.81 2.67 -9.68
CA ASP A 48 -5.23 2.25 -11.00
C ASP A 48 -6.57 1.50 -10.93
N PRO A 49 -7.70 2.14 -11.30
CA PRO A 49 -9.01 1.50 -11.33
C PRO A 49 -9.18 0.53 -12.51
N ALA A 50 -8.19 0.42 -13.40
CA ALA A 50 -8.23 -0.40 -14.61
C ALA A 50 -6.98 -1.31 -14.73
N TRP A 51 -6.39 -1.70 -13.59
CA TRP A 51 -5.20 -2.56 -13.52
C TRP A 51 -5.39 -3.88 -14.27
N GLY A 52 -6.60 -4.44 -14.22
CA GLY A 52 -7.00 -5.62 -14.99
C GLY A 52 -8.52 -5.81 -15.03
N PRO A 53 -9.02 -6.87 -15.71
CA PRO A 53 -10.45 -7.15 -15.77
C PRO A 53 -11.06 -7.36 -14.38
N GLY A 54 -11.84 -6.39 -13.91
CA GLY A 54 -12.43 -6.42 -12.56
C GLY A 54 -11.42 -6.27 -11.42
N VAL A 55 -10.19 -5.83 -11.72
CA VAL A 55 -9.12 -5.65 -10.73
C VAL A 55 -8.73 -4.19 -10.67
N GLU A 56 -8.74 -3.65 -9.46
CA GLU A 56 -8.23 -2.31 -9.16
C GLU A 56 -6.98 -2.43 -8.30
N ALA A 57 -6.00 -1.55 -8.48
CA ALA A 57 -4.74 -1.57 -7.74
C ALA A 57 -4.51 -0.27 -6.98
N ALA A 58 -4.15 -0.38 -5.71
CA ALA A 58 -3.51 0.68 -4.96
C ALA A 58 -2.00 0.43 -4.89
N LEU A 59 -1.21 1.46 -5.15
CA LEU A 59 0.24 1.41 -5.22
C LEU A 59 0.83 2.45 -4.27
N MET A 60 1.99 2.13 -3.71
CA MET A 60 2.83 3.10 -3.02
C MET A 60 4.27 2.83 -3.37
N ASN A 61 5.01 3.91 -3.65
CA ASN A 61 6.45 3.88 -3.82
C ASN A 61 7.05 5.15 -3.20
N ASN A 62 7.90 4.99 -2.19
CA ASN A 62 8.48 6.14 -1.49
C ASN A 62 9.69 6.76 -2.21
N GLY A 63 10.04 6.28 -3.39
CA GLY A 63 11.20 6.69 -4.18
C GLY A 63 12.55 6.24 -3.62
N SER A 64 12.56 5.50 -2.51
CA SER A 64 13.76 5.09 -1.76
C SER A 64 13.86 3.57 -1.54
N GLY A 65 12.94 2.79 -2.13
CA GLY A 65 12.99 1.33 -2.11
C GLY A 65 11.84 0.66 -1.35
N ASP A 66 11.01 1.40 -0.62
CA ASP A 66 9.81 0.83 -0.02
C ASP A 66 8.65 0.91 -0.98
N GLU A 67 7.90 -0.20 -1.07
CA GLU A 67 6.74 -0.29 -1.92
C GLU A 67 5.65 -1.19 -1.34
N TYR A 68 4.41 -0.90 -1.72
CA TYR A 68 3.34 -1.86 -1.60
C TYR A 68 2.43 -1.87 -2.83
N THR A 69 1.75 -3.00 -3.01
CA THR A 69 0.67 -3.19 -3.97
C THR A 69 -0.50 -3.86 -3.28
N ILE A 70 -1.70 -3.31 -3.43
CA ILE A 70 -2.94 -3.92 -2.96
C ILE A 70 -3.88 -4.06 -4.14
N LEU A 71 -4.28 -5.29 -4.45
CA LEU A 71 -5.23 -5.61 -5.51
C LEU A 71 -6.61 -5.87 -4.90
N PHE A 72 -7.61 -5.16 -5.40
CA PHE A 72 -9.01 -5.35 -5.06
C PHE A 72 -9.67 -6.14 -6.19
N THR A 73 -10.24 -7.29 -5.84
CA THR A 73 -10.91 -8.21 -6.78
C THR A 73 -12.29 -8.58 -6.24
N PRO A 74 -13.19 -9.14 -7.08
CA PRO A 74 -14.48 -9.64 -6.59
C PRO A 74 -14.36 -10.77 -5.57
N ASP A 75 -13.28 -11.56 -5.65
CA ASP A 75 -13.06 -12.74 -4.81
C ASP A 75 -12.31 -12.42 -3.51
N GLY A 76 -11.78 -11.20 -3.38
CA GLY A 76 -11.04 -10.77 -2.20
C GLY A 76 -9.97 -9.72 -2.48
N VAL A 77 -9.11 -9.51 -1.48
CA VAL A 77 -8.02 -8.54 -1.52
C VAL A 77 -6.68 -9.24 -1.38
N PHE A 78 -5.74 -8.90 -2.26
CA PHE A 78 -4.36 -9.35 -2.19
C PHE A 78 -3.46 -8.17 -1.87
N GLY A 79 -2.55 -8.33 -0.89
CA GLY A 79 -1.58 -7.30 -0.51
C GLY A 79 -0.15 -7.83 -0.54
N ARG A 80 0.76 -7.04 -1.10
CA ARG A 80 2.21 -7.27 -1.10
C ARG A 80 2.89 -6.00 -0.61
N GLY A 81 3.83 -6.14 0.33
CA GLY A 81 4.71 -5.05 0.77
C GLY A 81 6.17 -5.46 0.68
N PHE A 82 7.03 -4.47 0.47
CA PHE A 82 8.48 -4.60 0.54
C PHE A 82 9.03 -3.41 1.32
N ASP A 83 9.89 -3.71 2.29
CA ASP A 83 10.58 -2.75 3.16
C ASP A 83 12.07 -2.95 2.90
N HIS A 84 12.71 -1.99 2.23
CA HIS A 84 14.11 -2.14 1.82
C HIS A 84 15.06 -2.14 3.02
N GLU A 85 14.66 -1.58 4.17
CA GLU A 85 15.44 -1.58 5.41
C GLU A 85 15.21 -2.85 6.24
N SER A 86 14.35 -3.77 5.77
CA SER A 86 14.09 -5.02 6.46
C SER A 86 15.38 -5.85 6.59
N TRP A 87 15.56 -6.46 7.76
CA TRP A 87 16.62 -7.45 7.98
C TRP A 87 16.49 -8.70 7.08
N MET A 88 15.32 -8.90 6.47
CA MET A 88 15.05 -9.96 5.50
C MET A 88 15.32 -9.54 4.05
N SER A 89 15.67 -8.28 3.81
CA SER A 89 16.02 -7.79 2.47
C SER A 89 17.31 -8.46 1.97
N PRO A 90 17.39 -8.86 0.67
CA PRO A 90 18.55 -9.55 0.10
C PRO A 90 19.87 -8.79 0.18
#